data_AF-A0A3P7JI52-F1
#
_entry.id   AF-A0A3P7JI52-F1
#
_cell.length_a   1.000
_cell.length_b   1.000
_cell.length_c   1.000
_cell.angle_alpha   90.00
_cell.angle_beta   90.00
_cell.angle_gamma   90.00
#
_symmetry.space_group_name_H-M   'P 1'
#
loop_
_entity.id
_entity.type
_entity.pdbx_description
1 polymer ?
#
loop_
_entity_poly.entity_id
_entity_poly.type
_entity_poly.pdbx_seq_one_letter_code
_entity_poly.pdbx_strand_id
1 'polypeptide(L)'
;MKSELDFCILPKQCKQRIKQLFELTLNITFHWNWFQAIMDQFLPNVVHRNFFTNLLMENLDECRDLDFNCRDWVAASPRACQSTDYIMRSCKRSCGFCGPPDKKYDLRRLAPQLQPLAFLVGKWRSEHGGKAIFPTIPKFTYGEEVDISIPDDALQAQHALNYT
;
A
#
# COMPACT_ATOMS: atom_id res chain seq x y z
N MET A 1 12.50 4.86 0.47
CA MET A 1 11.55 3.92 -0.17
C MET A 1 10.15 4.49 0.09
N LYS A 2 9.62 5.31 -0.83
CA LYS A 2 8.29 5.92 -0.73
C LYS A 2 7.29 4.88 -1.25
N SER A 3 6.82 3.99 -0.39
CA SER A 3 5.71 3.11 -0.73
C SER A 3 4.43 3.94 -0.70
N GLU A 4 3.75 4.03 -1.84
CA GLU A 4 2.33 4.40 -1.93
C GLU A 4 1.56 3.50 -0.95
N LEU A 5 1.26 4.03 0.23
CA LEU A 5 0.41 3.39 1.20
C LEU A 5 -1.02 3.69 0.79
N ASP A 6 -1.74 2.63 0.40
CA ASP A 6 -3.13 2.66 -0.03
C ASP A 6 -4.00 3.49 0.94
N PHE A 7 -4.40 4.67 0.46
CA PHE A 7 -5.19 5.66 1.15
C PHE A 7 -6.67 5.27 1.20
N CYS A 8 -7.12 4.34 2.05
CA CYS A 8 -8.57 4.21 2.33
C CYS A 8 -8.90 3.59 3.69
N ILE A 9 -9.41 4.42 4.61
CA ILE A 9 -9.87 4.05 5.96
C ILE A 9 -11.24 3.32 5.98
N LEU A 10 -11.86 3.00 4.83
CA LEU A 10 -13.13 2.26 4.81
C LEU A 10 -13.23 1.25 3.64
N PRO A 11 -13.68 0.00 3.88
CA PRO A 11 -13.80 -1.04 2.86
C PRO A 11 -15.13 -0.89 2.11
N LYS A 12 -15.29 0.20 1.38
CA LYS A 12 -16.21 0.28 0.23
C LYS A 12 -15.62 1.28 -0.76
N GLN A 13 -15.01 0.77 -1.84
CA GLN A 13 -14.53 1.55 -2.98
C GLN A 13 -13.38 2.52 -2.68
N CYS A 14 -12.16 1.99 -2.53
CA CYS A 14 -10.98 2.79 -2.85
C CYS A 14 -10.84 2.92 -4.38
N LYS A 15 -11.64 3.83 -4.95
CA LYS A 15 -11.50 4.47 -6.27
C LYS A 15 -11.39 3.57 -7.51
N GLN A 16 -12.49 2.92 -7.90
CA GLN A 16 -12.72 2.56 -9.32
C GLN A 16 -13.38 3.70 -10.14
N ARG A 17 -13.43 4.96 -9.66
CA ARG A 17 -14.12 6.07 -10.39
C ARG A 17 -13.41 7.43 -10.32
N ILE A 18 -12.10 7.48 -10.57
CA ILE A 18 -11.43 8.70 -11.10
C ILE A 18 -10.48 8.33 -12.26
N LYS A 19 -11.03 7.69 -13.30
CA LYS A 19 -10.38 7.64 -14.62
C LYS A 19 -11.33 7.45 -15.81
N GLN A 20 -12.63 7.70 -15.63
CA GLN A 20 -13.63 7.54 -16.71
C GLN A 20 -14.69 8.67 -16.72
N LEU A 21 -14.34 9.86 -16.25
CA LEU A 21 -15.20 11.06 -16.35
C LEU A 21 -14.36 12.35 -16.52
N PHE A 22 -13.30 12.28 -17.31
CA PHE A 22 -12.62 13.49 -17.81
C PHE A 22 -12.03 13.28 -19.20
N GLU A 23 -12.82 12.72 -20.12
CA GLU A 23 -12.66 12.98 -21.54
C GLU A 23 -14.04 13.09 -22.14
N LEU A 24 -14.48 14.32 -22.36
CA LEU A 24 -15.15 14.71 -23.60
C LEU A 24 -15.17 16.24 -23.65
N THR A 25 -14.56 16.74 -24.71
CA THR A 25 -14.61 18.12 -25.22
C THR A 25 -13.76 19.16 -24.49
N LEU A 26 -12.54 19.37 -24.98
CA LEU A 26 -12.17 20.65 -25.59
C LEU A 26 -11.00 20.44 -26.55
N ASN A 27 -11.31 20.62 -27.82
CA ASN A 27 -10.42 20.63 -28.98
C ASN A 27 -9.30 21.66 -28.78
N ILE A 28 -8.07 21.23 -28.51
CA ILE A 28 -6.89 22.07 -28.78
C ILE A 28 -5.84 21.23 -29.48
N THR A 29 -5.72 21.42 -30.79
CA THR A 29 -4.58 20.98 -31.59
C THR A 29 -3.33 21.73 -31.12
N PHE A 30 -2.54 21.11 -30.24
CA PHE A 30 -1.19 21.56 -29.94
C PHE A 30 -0.19 20.86 -30.86
N HIS A 31 0.63 21.68 -31.50
CA HIS A 31 1.59 21.32 -32.55
C HIS A 31 2.79 20.55 -31.94
N TRP A 32 2.82 19.24 -32.16
CA TRP A 32 3.79 18.29 -31.57
C TRP A 32 5.27 18.59 -31.86
N ASN A 33 5.58 19.40 -32.87
CA ASN A 33 6.96 19.66 -33.30
C ASN A 33 7.74 20.65 -32.41
N TRP A 34 7.08 21.35 -31.47
CA TRP A 34 7.75 22.31 -30.57
C TRP A 34 8.08 21.74 -29.18
N PHE A 35 7.41 20.66 -28.74
CA PHE A 35 7.62 20.10 -27.40
C PHE A 35 8.86 19.19 -27.34
N GLN A 36 9.24 18.55 -28.46
CA GLN A 36 10.48 17.76 -28.51
C GLN A 36 11.75 18.63 -28.44
N ALA A 37 11.72 19.85 -28.96
CA ALA A 37 12.89 20.73 -28.95
C ALA A 37 13.27 21.26 -27.54
N ILE A 38 12.35 21.24 -26.58
CA ILE A 38 12.58 21.77 -25.22
C ILE A 38 13.11 20.68 -24.26
N MET A 39 12.76 19.40 -24.48
CA MET A 39 13.25 18.30 -23.64
C MET A 39 14.71 17.91 -23.93
N ASP A 40 15.24 18.23 -25.12
CA ASP A 40 16.64 17.97 -25.48
C ASP A 40 17.64 19.02 -24.96
N GLN A 41 17.18 20.13 -24.36
CA GLN A 41 18.04 21.20 -23.84
C GLN A 41 18.42 21.02 -22.36
N PHE A 42 17.86 20.03 -21.63
CA PHE A 42 18.02 19.89 -20.17
C PHE A 42 18.69 18.61 -19.66
N LEU A 43 19.26 17.77 -20.52
CA LEU A 43 20.07 16.62 -20.07
C LEU A 43 21.36 16.47 -20.90
N PRO A 44 22.48 17.11 -20.50
CA PRO A 44 23.76 16.78 -21.09
C PRO A 44 24.24 15.42 -20.58
N ASN A 45 24.60 14.58 -21.54
CA ASN A 45 25.26 13.30 -21.42
C ASN A 45 26.43 13.29 -20.41
N VAL A 46 26.47 12.30 -19.51
CA VAL A 46 27.72 11.77 -18.94
C VAL A 46 27.70 10.24 -18.98
N VAL A 47 28.19 9.74 -20.12
CA VAL A 47 29.21 8.69 -20.30
C VAL A 47 29.31 7.57 -19.24
N HIS A 48 29.07 6.35 -19.74
CA HIS A 48 29.54 5.06 -19.25
C HIS A 48 30.95 5.05 -18.62
N ARG A 49 31.09 4.48 -17.40
CA ARG A 49 32.21 3.57 -17.09
C ARG A 49 31.88 2.61 -15.95
N ASN A 50 32.06 1.32 -16.25
CA ASN A 50 31.76 0.14 -15.46
C ASN A 50 32.66 0.00 -14.21
N PHE A 51 32.10 -0.43 -13.06
CA PHE A 51 32.74 -1.42 -12.18
C PHE A 51 31.77 -1.87 -11.06
N PHE A 52 31.42 -3.17 -11.06
CA PHE A 52 31.00 -3.96 -9.90
C PHE A 52 29.94 -3.40 -8.93
N THR A 53 28.67 -3.68 -9.20
CA THR A 53 27.73 -4.27 -8.20
C THR A 53 26.63 -5.02 -8.93
N ASN A 54 26.85 -6.32 -9.15
CA ASN A 54 25.73 -7.24 -9.24
C ASN A 54 25.07 -7.30 -7.86
N LEU A 55 23.92 -6.64 -7.69
CA LEU A 55 22.88 -7.07 -6.76
C LEU A 55 21.53 -6.47 -7.18
N LEU A 56 20.74 -7.30 -7.87
CA LEU A 56 19.28 -7.35 -7.82
C LEU A 56 18.53 -6.01 -7.95
N MET A 57 18.51 -5.46 -9.17
CA MET A 57 17.25 -4.91 -9.67
C MET A 57 16.41 -6.06 -10.24
N GLU A 58 15.85 -6.88 -9.36
CA GLU A 58 14.80 -7.83 -9.73
C GLU A 58 13.46 -7.08 -9.76
N ASN A 59 12.78 -7.19 -10.90
CA ASN A 59 11.43 -6.73 -11.22
C ASN A 59 10.58 -6.17 -10.06
N LEU A 60 10.41 -4.85 -10.03
CA LEU A 60 9.47 -4.15 -9.12
C LEU A 60 8.00 -4.57 -9.31
N ASP A 61 7.65 -5.20 -10.44
CA ASP A 61 6.32 -5.78 -10.69
C ASP A 61 6.11 -7.17 -10.07
N GLU A 62 7.15 -7.78 -9.50
CA GLU A 62 7.10 -9.16 -9.03
C GLU A 62 6.60 -9.30 -7.59
N CYS A 63 6.67 -8.21 -6.81
CA CYS A 63 6.20 -8.19 -5.43
C CYS A 63 4.89 -7.41 -5.29
N ARG A 64 3.78 -8.07 -5.60
CA ARG A 64 2.45 -7.58 -5.23
C ARG A 64 1.50 -8.75 -5.01
N ASP A 65 0.41 -8.47 -4.32
CA ASP A 65 -0.71 -9.38 -4.30
C ASP A 65 -1.56 -9.14 -5.55
N LEU A 66 -1.88 -10.22 -6.26
CA LEU A 66 -2.70 -10.20 -7.48
C LEU A 66 -4.20 -10.34 -7.15
N ASP A 67 -4.52 -10.83 -5.96
CA ASP A 67 -5.87 -11.02 -5.46
C ASP A 67 -6.11 -10.12 -4.24
N PHE A 68 -7.28 -9.47 -4.19
CA PHE A 68 -7.64 -8.59 -3.08
C PHE A 68 -7.91 -9.37 -1.78
N ASN A 69 -8.21 -10.67 -1.86
CA ASN A 69 -8.46 -11.53 -0.70
C ASN A 69 -7.18 -12.06 -0.04
N CYS A 70 -5.99 -11.77 -0.61
CA CYS A 70 -4.73 -12.29 -0.10
C CYS A 70 -4.51 -12.03 1.39
N ARG A 71 -4.85 -10.84 1.87
CA ARG A 71 -4.72 -10.48 3.29
C ARG A 71 -5.64 -11.34 4.18
N ASP A 72 -6.87 -11.58 3.74
CA ASP A 72 -7.86 -12.35 4.51
C ASP A 72 -7.50 -13.84 4.57
N TRP A 73 -7.04 -14.41 3.44
CA TRP A 73 -6.63 -15.81 3.40
C TRP A 73 -5.38 -16.08 4.23
N VAL A 74 -4.39 -15.18 4.18
CA VAL A 74 -3.16 -15.31 4.98
C VAL A 74 -3.45 -15.15 6.47
N ALA A 75 -4.36 -14.24 6.85
CA ALA A 75 -4.80 -14.09 8.22
C ALA A 75 -5.61 -15.30 8.73
N ALA A 76 -6.45 -15.90 7.88
CA ALA A 76 -7.26 -17.06 8.22
C ALA A 76 -6.45 -18.35 8.33
N SER A 77 -5.50 -18.56 7.42
CA SER A 77 -4.68 -19.76 7.38
C SER A 77 -3.27 -19.41 6.91
N PRO A 78 -2.33 -19.17 7.85
CA PRO A 78 -0.94 -18.88 7.50
C PRO A 78 -0.27 -19.97 6.66
N ARG A 79 -0.72 -21.23 6.82
CA ARG A 79 -0.23 -22.38 6.06
C ARG A 79 -0.63 -22.34 4.59
N ALA A 80 -1.67 -21.57 4.23
CA ALA A 80 -2.14 -21.47 2.86
C ALA A 80 -1.06 -20.93 1.90
N CYS A 81 -0.10 -20.17 2.42
CA CYS A 81 1.09 -19.74 1.67
C CYS A 81 1.99 -20.88 1.19
N GLN A 82 1.88 -22.08 1.79
CA GLN A 82 2.69 -23.26 1.45
C GLN A 82 1.83 -24.40 0.90
N SER A 83 0.58 -24.52 1.32
CA SER A 83 -0.30 -25.64 0.95
C SER A 83 -1.15 -25.40 -0.29
N THR A 84 -1.34 -24.13 -0.69
CA THR A 84 -2.27 -23.76 -1.76
C THR A 84 -1.54 -23.05 -2.89
N ASP A 85 -1.40 -23.72 -4.02
CA ASP A 85 -0.66 -23.21 -5.18
C ASP A 85 -1.14 -21.83 -5.67
N TYR A 86 -2.46 -21.61 -5.66
CA TYR A 86 -3.03 -20.32 -6.06
C TYR A 86 -2.58 -19.20 -5.12
N ILE A 87 -2.65 -19.40 -3.81
CA ILE A 87 -2.26 -18.40 -2.82
C ILE A 87 -0.74 -18.17 -2.87
N MET A 88 0.05 -19.23 -3.02
CA MET A 88 1.50 -19.13 -3.17
C MET A 88 1.91 -18.27 -4.37
N ARG A 89 1.21 -18.39 -5.51
CA ARG A 89 1.52 -17.65 -6.74
C ARG A 89 0.93 -16.23 -6.75
N SER A 90 -0.28 -16.06 -6.22
CA SER A 90 -1.03 -14.79 -6.29
C SER A 90 -0.78 -13.86 -5.11
N CYS A 91 -0.37 -14.37 -3.95
CA CYS A 91 -0.27 -13.59 -2.70
C CYS A 91 1.17 -13.41 -2.21
N LYS A 92 2.10 -13.13 -3.12
CA LYS A 92 3.55 -13.07 -2.83
C LYS A 92 3.88 -12.07 -1.72
N ARG A 93 3.20 -10.92 -1.66
CA ARG A 93 3.44 -9.86 -0.67
C ARG A 93 2.84 -10.25 0.67
N SER A 94 1.57 -10.65 0.71
CA SER A 94 0.90 -11.08 1.94
C SER A 94 1.57 -12.30 2.58
N CYS A 95 2.09 -13.24 1.78
CA CYS A 95 2.83 -14.40 2.27
C CYS A 95 4.28 -14.09 2.74
N GLY A 96 4.79 -12.89 2.46
CA GLY A 96 6.15 -12.48 2.83
C GLY A 96 7.26 -13.03 1.93
N PHE A 97 6.93 -13.48 0.71
CA PHE A 97 7.95 -13.93 -0.26
C PHE A 97 8.77 -12.78 -0.85
N CYS A 98 8.23 -11.57 -0.77
CA CYS A 98 8.93 -10.34 -1.14
C CYS A 98 10.00 -9.88 -0.15
N GLY A 99 10.14 -10.58 0.97
CA GLY A 99 10.87 -10.13 2.14
C GLY A 99 10.02 -10.26 3.40
N PRO A 100 10.65 -10.47 4.57
CA PRO A 100 9.94 -10.64 5.81
C PRO A 100 9.18 -9.34 6.14
N PRO A 101 7.85 -9.39 6.35
CA PRO A 101 7.11 -8.23 6.81
C PRO A 101 7.56 -7.85 8.22
N ASP A 102 7.37 -6.58 8.57
CA ASP A 102 7.53 -6.15 9.95
C ASP A 102 6.67 -7.02 10.86
N LYS A 103 7.29 -7.54 11.92
CA LYS A 103 6.68 -8.42 12.91
C LYS A 103 5.30 -7.93 13.37
N LYS A 104 5.15 -6.63 13.60
CA LYS A 104 3.92 -6.00 14.11
C LYS A 104 2.77 -5.92 13.08
N TYR A 105 3.03 -6.20 11.81
CA TYR A 105 2.03 -6.23 10.73
C TYR A 105 1.93 -7.59 10.05
N ASP A 106 2.67 -8.59 10.52
CA ASP A 106 2.63 -9.93 9.96
C ASP A 106 1.32 -10.64 10.33
N LEU A 107 0.35 -10.62 9.41
CA LEU A 107 -0.97 -11.23 9.59
C LEU A 107 -0.91 -12.72 9.92
N ARG A 108 0.18 -13.41 9.61
CA ARG A 108 0.39 -14.82 9.98
C ARG A 108 0.51 -15.02 11.49
N ARG A 109 0.88 -13.98 12.23
CA ARG A 109 0.95 -13.94 13.69
C ARG A 109 -0.37 -13.50 14.33
N LEU A 110 -1.37 -13.11 13.56
CA LEU A 110 -2.63 -12.65 14.11
C LEU A 110 -3.33 -13.81 14.85
N ALA A 111 -3.83 -13.55 16.06
CA ALA A 111 -4.58 -14.54 16.80
C ALA A 111 -5.86 -14.92 16.00
N PRO A 112 -6.26 -16.21 15.94
CA PRO A 112 -7.43 -16.64 15.17
C PRO A 112 -8.71 -15.88 15.52
N GLN A 113 -8.88 -15.49 16.78
CA GLN A 113 -10.04 -14.74 17.27
C GLN A 113 -10.14 -13.33 16.68
N LEU A 114 -9.01 -12.75 16.27
CA LEU A 114 -8.90 -11.41 15.70
C LEU A 114 -8.94 -11.43 14.16
N GLN A 115 -9.10 -12.60 13.54
CA GLN A 115 -9.17 -12.74 12.09
C GLN A 115 -10.23 -11.83 11.43
N PRO A 116 -11.43 -11.61 12.00
CA PRO A 116 -12.40 -10.65 11.45
C PRO A 116 -11.92 -9.19 11.46
N LEU A 117 -10.90 -8.88 12.26
CA LEU A 117 -10.29 -7.56 12.38
C LEU A 117 -8.93 -7.46 11.65
N ALA A 118 -8.52 -8.49 10.92
CA ALA A 118 -7.24 -8.52 10.21
C ALA A 118 -7.05 -7.36 9.24
N PHE A 119 -8.16 -6.88 8.64
CA PHE A 119 -8.15 -5.75 7.72
C PHE A 119 -7.70 -4.45 8.40
N LEU A 120 -7.85 -4.30 9.72
CA LEU A 120 -7.46 -3.11 10.47
C LEU A 120 -5.94 -3.00 10.66
N VAL A 121 -5.22 -4.11 10.68
CA VAL A 121 -3.77 -4.13 10.97
C VAL A 121 -3.01 -3.39 9.87
N GLY A 122 -2.24 -2.38 10.24
CA GLY A 122 -1.47 -1.55 9.32
C GLY A 122 -1.48 -0.08 9.72
N LYS A 123 -0.85 0.73 8.87
CA LYS A 123 -0.85 2.19 9.00
C LYS A 123 -1.88 2.81 8.06
N TRP A 124 -2.67 3.71 8.62
CA TRP A 124 -3.69 4.45 7.92
C TRP A 124 -3.36 5.92 7.98
N ARG A 125 -3.42 6.64 6.86
CA ARG A 125 -3.11 8.06 6.81
C ARG A 125 -4.17 8.80 6.03
N SER A 126 -4.57 9.95 6.56
CA SER A 126 -5.56 10.85 5.98
C SER A 126 -5.07 12.28 6.14
N GLU A 127 -4.68 12.94 5.05
CA GLU A 127 -4.12 14.30 5.13
C GLU A 127 -5.21 15.38 5.35
N HIS A 128 -6.47 15.10 4.95
CA HIS A 128 -7.58 16.05 5.01
C HIS A 128 -8.93 15.40 5.39
N GLY A 129 -8.94 14.18 5.94
CA GLY A 129 -10.20 13.47 6.18
C GLY A 129 -10.90 13.81 7.49
N GLY A 130 -10.20 14.37 8.47
CA GLY A 130 -10.77 14.74 9.77
C GLY A 130 -11.41 16.12 9.71
N LYS A 131 -12.66 16.23 10.18
CA LYS A 131 -13.32 17.53 10.41
C LYS A 131 -13.90 17.55 11.82
N ALA A 132 -13.38 18.44 12.64
CA ALA A 132 -13.90 18.67 13.99
C ALA A 132 -15.03 19.71 13.94
N ILE A 133 -16.19 19.34 14.48
CA ILE A 133 -17.34 20.24 14.64
C ILE A 133 -17.77 20.15 16.10
N PHE A 134 -17.61 21.25 16.82
CA PHE A 134 -18.04 21.36 18.21
C PHE A 134 -18.75 22.71 18.42
N PRO A 135 -19.78 22.82 19.27
CA PRO A 135 -20.53 24.07 19.42
C PRO A 135 -19.70 25.28 19.86
N THR A 136 -18.67 25.08 20.68
CA THR A 136 -17.85 26.16 21.26
C THR A 136 -16.47 26.31 20.65
N ILE A 137 -16.07 25.44 19.71
CA ILE A 137 -14.75 25.45 19.07
C ILE A 137 -14.95 25.71 17.56
N PRO A 138 -14.18 26.64 16.95
CA PRO A 138 -14.25 26.87 15.51
C PRO A 138 -14.05 25.57 14.72
N LYS A 139 -14.75 25.44 13.61
CA LYS A 139 -14.62 24.27 12.73
C LYS A 139 -13.22 24.26 12.13
N PHE A 140 -12.52 23.14 12.24
CA PHE A 140 -11.21 22.95 11.61
C PHE A 140 -11.10 21.55 11.03
N THR A 141 -10.14 21.38 10.12
CA THR A 141 -9.76 20.08 9.56
C THR A 141 -8.39 19.67 10.09
N TYR A 142 -8.18 18.38 10.25
CA TYR A 142 -6.89 17.84 10.68
C TYR A 142 -6.52 16.62 9.83
N GLY A 143 -5.22 16.43 9.66
CA GLY A 143 -4.67 15.19 9.16
C GLY A 143 -4.52 14.18 10.30
N GLU A 144 -4.77 12.92 10.02
CA GLU A 144 -4.69 11.82 10.99
C GLU A 144 -3.81 10.70 10.44
N GLU A 145 -2.99 10.12 11.31
CA GLU A 145 -2.31 8.85 11.07
C GLU A 145 -2.70 7.91 12.22
N VAL A 146 -3.10 6.69 11.87
CA VAL A 146 -3.47 5.64 12.81
C VAL A 146 -2.61 4.41 12.52
N ASP A 147 -1.90 3.91 13.53
CA ASP A 147 -1.12 2.68 13.46
C ASP A 147 -1.78 1.61 14.34
N ILE A 148 -2.37 0.60 13.68
CA ILE A 148 -2.97 -0.56 14.34
C ILE A 148 -2.04 -1.75 14.12
N SER A 149 -1.54 -2.33 15.22
CA SER A 149 -0.47 -3.33 15.14
C SER A 149 -0.70 -4.53 16.05
N ILE A 150 -0.10 -5.66 15.67
CA ILE A 150 -0.14 -6.91 16.45
C ILE A 150 0.84 -6.75 17.61
N PRO A 151 0.41 -7.01 18.87
CA PRO A 151 1.29 -6.93 20.02
C PRO A 151 2.43 -7.95 19.95
N ASP A 152 3.51 -7.67 20.67
CA ASP A 152 4.64 -8.61 20.79
C ASP A 152 4.23 -9.92 21.48
N ASP A 153 5.05 -10.97 21.33
CA ASP A 153 4.73 -12.33 21.78
C ASP A 153 4.38 -12.40 23.28
N ALA A 154 4.90 -11.48 24.10
CA ALA A 154 4.60 -11.38 25.53
C ALA A 154 3.15 -10.93 25.84
N LEU A 155 2.52 -10.19 24.94
CA LEU A 155 1.17 -9.61 25.10
C LEU A 155 0.15 -10.20 24.13
N GLN A 156 0.56 -11.12 23.25
CA GLN A 156 -0.30 -11.76 22.25
C GLN A 156 -1.45 -12.59 22.89
N ALA A 157 -1.28 -13.01 24.14
CA ALA A 157 -2.33 -13.66 24.94
C ALA A 157 -3.54 -12.75 25.22
N GLN A 158 -3.39 -11.42 25.10
CA GLN A 158 -4.44 -10.47 25.49
C GLN A 158 -5.55 -10.30 24.46
N HIS A 159 -5.56 -11.07 23.35
CA HIS A 159 -6.58 -10.99 22.30
C HIS A 159 -6.89 -9.54 21.89
N ALA A 160 -5.86 -8.71 21.77
CA ALA A 160 -5.96 -7.28 21.53
C ALA A 160 -5.02 -6.82 20.42
N LEU A 161 -5.33 -5.66 19.85
CA LEU A 161 -4.46 -4.94 18.91
C LEU A 161 -3.94 -3.68 19.60
N ASN A 162 -2.70 -3.31 19.31
CA ASN A 162 -2.14 -2.04 19.72
C ASN A 162 -2.65 -0.93 18.78
N TYR A 163 -3.01 0.22 19.35
CA TYR A 163 -3.49 1.40 18.62
C TYR A 163 -2.66 2.62 19.05
N THR A 164 -2.11 3.34 18.08
CA THR A 164 -1.40 4.61 18.29
C THR A 164 -1.73 5.62 17.20
#